data_AF-A0A3P1CY76-F1
#
_entry.id   AF-A0A3P1CY76-F1
#
_cell.length_a   1.000
_cell.length_b   1.000
_cell.length_c   1.000
_cell.angle_alpha   90.00
_cell.angle_beta   90.00
_cell.angle_gamma   90.00
#
_symmetry.space_group_name_H-M   'P 1'
#
loop_
_entity.id
_entity.type
_entity.pdbx_description
1 polymer ?
#
loop_
_entity_poly.entity_id
_entity_poly.type
_entity_poly.pdbx_seq_one_letter_code
_entity_poly.pdbx_strand_id
1 'polypeptide(L)'
;MKKNFFVVAFIVVAGGWWIAARPGDIVTDLGLTNEQVQETAFTNVTSDQLTAPYSPKVRQLAKNIPNGSRVAAVQALGGVVRSCVSSTAFKNRYQDWLKSKYGISDEQTREAARTKNTSVDDLQTAYHQQAAQVQNAYSQMPPATLAMMIQSQIQMLQQAVSEAEGDEKTAKTKELTELKRLQALSKTKPDEFKKQYVANFDKMLHQEMAKNADRLEDDLAKSKHKADDYQKRLADYKAASNLNTVLKQRLNEFIALTGSVDFDAQLMKRGSKMEFVNPEYRTKSSNWKLLFRMGKEPVLAARSFAQNWVNELETKK
;
A
#
# COMPACT_ATOMS: atom_id res chain seq x y z
N MET A 1 0.23 -17.73 74.92
CA MET A 1 -1.03 -18.19 74.29
C MET A 1 -1.27 -17.38 73.01
N LYS A 2 -1.40 -18.09 71.87
CA LYS A 2 -2.17 -17.83 70.61
C LYS A 2 -2.13 -16.39 70.02
N LYS A 3 -1.48 -16.12 68.87
CA LYS A 3 -1.77 -16.43 67.43
C LYS A 3 -2.73 -15.44 66.72
N ASN A 4 -2.15 -14.71 65.75
CA ASN A 4 -2.59 -14.24 64.42
C ASN A 4 -4.05 -14.38 63.90
N PHE A 5 -4.39 -13.43 62.99
CA PHE A 5 -5.10 -13.58 61.68
C PHE A 5 -6.63 -13.27 61.55
N PHE A 6 -6.94 -12.34 60.62
CA PHE A 6 -8.06 -12.26 59.62
C PHE A 6 -9.56 -12.43 59.99
N VAL A 7 -10.40 -11.61 59.31
CA VAL A 7 -11.68 -11.96 58.59
C VAL A 7 -13.08 -11.71 59.21
N VAL A 8 -13.81 -10.78 58.56
CA VAL A 8 -15.19 -10.83 57.98
C VAL A 8 -16.44 -10.90 58.88
N ALA A 9 -17.38 -9.95 58.68
CA ALA A 9 -18.75 -10.15 58.11
C ALA A 9 -19.62 -8.86 58.29
N PHE A 10 -20.23 -8.23 57.26
CA PHE A 10 -21.47 -8.58 56.50
C PHE A 10 -22.73 -8.60 57.42
N ILE A 11 -23.90 -7.96 57.22
CA ILE A 11 -24.73 -7.36 56.13
C ILE A 11 -25.75 -6.38 56.78
N VAL A 12 -26.45 -5.57 55.94
CA VAL A 12 -27.88 -5.09 56.04
C VAL A 12 -27.91 -3.56 55.95
N VAL A 13 -28.51 -2.83 55.00
CA VAL A 13 -29.38 -3.07 53.84
C VAL A 13 -29.17 -1.85 52.91
N ALA A 14 -28.82 -2.08 51.65
CA ALA A 14 -29.03 -1.14 50.55
C ALA A 14 -29.19 -1.95 49.26
N GLY A 15 -30.37 -2.56 49.12
CA GLY A 15 -30.84 -3.07 47.84
C GLY A 15 -31.14 -1.88 46.93
N GLY A 16 -30.22 -1.60 46.02
CA GLY A 16 -30.32 -0.48 45.09
C GLY A 16 -29.16 -0.53 44.10
N TRP A 17 -29.23 -1.50 43.19
CA TRP A 17 -28.48 -1.56 41.92
C TRP A 17 -27.10 -0.89 41.92
N TRP A 18 -26.18 -1.45 42.68
CA TRP A 18 -24.78 -1.38 42.29
C TRP A 18 -24.57 -2.37 41.14
N ILE A 19 -25.01 -1.99 39.94
CA ILE A 19 -24.16 -2.25 38.79
C ILE A 19 -22.97 -1.32 39.03
N ALA A 20 -22.02 -1.79 39.83
CA ALA A 20 -20.65 -1.45 39.57
C ALA A 20 -20.50 -1.70 38.08
N ALA A 21 -20.39 -0.61 37.31
CA ALA A 21 -20.02 -0.66 35.93
C ALA A 21 -18.65 -1.35 35.91
N ARG A 22 -18.65 -2.68 35.93
CA ARG A 22 -17.63 -3.41 35.21
C ARG A 22 -17.65 -2.75 33.84
N PRO A 23 -16.51 -2.30 33.30
CA PRO A 23 -16.43 -2.08 31.89
C PRO A 23 -16.70 -3.45 31.25
N GLY A 24 -17.98 -3.83 31.17
CA GLY A 24 -18.48 -4.78 30.22
C GLY A 24 -17.94 -4.28 28.90
N ASP A 25 -17.41 -5.22 28.12
CA ASP A 25 -16.82 -4.89 26.84
C ASP A 25 -17.93 -4.27 25.98
N ILE A 26 -18.00 -2.93 25.96
CA ILE A 26 -19.07 -2.18 25.30
C ILE A 26 -19.16 -2.55 23.82
N VAL A 27 -18.04 -3.03 23.25
CA VAL A 27 -17.96 -3.62 21.91
C VAL A 27 -18.88 -4.84 21.85
N THR A 28 -18.69 -5.81 22.75
CA THR A 28 -19.52 -7.01 22.88
C THR A 28 -20.98 -6.68 23.25
N ASP A 29 -21.21 -5.71 24.15
CA ASP A 29 -22.58 -5.30 24.55
C ASP A 29 -23.37 -4.69 23.37
N LEU A 30 -22.68 -4.04 22.44
CA LEU A 30 -23.24 -3.54 21.19
C LEU A 30 -23.29 -4.61 20.09
N GLY A 31 -22.81 -5.83 20.37
CA GLY A 31 -22.75 -6.94 19.41
C GLY A 31 -21.74 -6.72 18.29
N LEU A 32 -20.72 -5.90 18.55
CA LEU A 32 -19.58 -5.63 17.67
C LEU A 32 -18.42 -6.58 17.98
N THR A 33 -17.47 -6.67 17.06
CA THR A 33 -16.15 -7.28 17.32
C THR A 33 -15.05 -6.23 17.33
N ASN A 34 -13.90 -6.57 17.91
CA ASN A 34 -12.72 -5.69 17.88
C ASN A 34 -12.26 -5.40 16.44
N GLU A 35 -12.34 -6.39 15.55
CA GLU A 35 -12.00 -6.23 14.13
C GLU A 35 -12.92 -5.23 13.44
N GLN A 36 -14.23 -5.26 13.73
CA GLN A 36 -15.18 -4.30 13.18
C GLN A 36 -14.90 -2.87 13.65
N VAL A 37 -14.52 -2.70 14.92
CA VAL A 37 -14.13 -1.40 15.47
C VAL A 37 -12.83 -0.90 14.82
N GLN A 38 -11.82 -1.77 14.69
CA GLN A 38 -10.56 -1.46 14.02
C GLN A 38 -10.77 -1.06 12.57
N GLU A 39 -11.57 -1.82 11.82
CA GLU A 39 -11.83 -1.55 10.41
C GLU A 39 -12.61 -0.27 10.19
N THR A 40 -13.60 0.00 11.04
CA THR A 40 -14.36 1.25 10.96
C THR A 40 -13.48 2.45 11.33
N ALA A 41 -12.63 2.33 12.36
CA ALA A 41 -11.67 3.36 12.71
C ALA A 41 -10.69 3.62 11.56
N PHE A 42 -10.18 2.57 10.93
CA PHE A 42 -9.28 2.67 9.78
C PHE A 42 -9.95 3.34 8.58
N THR A 43 -11.18 2.92 8.25
CA THR A 43 -11.99 3.53 7.19
C THR A 43 -12.21 5.01 7.43
N ASN A 44 -12.57 5.41 8.65
CA ASN A 44 -12.82 6.82 8.98
C ASN A 44 -11.58 7.71 8.91
N VAL A 45 -10.39 7.14 9.10
CA VAL A 45 -9.13 7.88 8.93
C VAL A 45 -8.73 7.97 7.46
N THR A 46 -9.02 6.94 6.65
CA THR A 46 -8.51 6.81 5.28
C THR A 46 -9.51 7.21 4.18
N SER A 47 -10.79 7.34 4.52
CA SER A 47 -11.90 7.75 3.63
C SER A 47 -12.40 9.14 3.96
N ASP A 48 -13.06 9.80 3.01
CA ASP A 48 -13.63 11.14 3.14
C ASP A 48 -14.99 11.19 3.85
N GLN A 49 -15.57 10.03 4.14
CA GLN A 49 -16.87 9.93 4.80
C GLN A 49 -16.77 9.27 6.16
N LEU A 50 -17.39 9.90 7.16
CA LEU A 50 -17.61 9.29 8.46
C LEU A 50 -18.61 8.15 8.34
N THR A 51 -18.20 6.97 8.78
CA THR A 51 -18.98 5.74 8.84
C THR A 51 -19.09 5.29 10.29
N ALA A 52 -20.19 4.60 10.60
CA ALA A 52 -20.39 3.92 11.87
C ALA A 52 -20.74 2.47 11.57
N PRO A 53 -20.38 1.51 12.45
CA PRO A 53 -20.74 0.10 12.26
C PRO A 53 -22.23 -0.07 12.59
N TYR A 54 -23.09 0.42 11.69
CA TYR A 54 -24.52 0.48 11.87
C TYR A 54 -25.18 -0.75 11.25
N SER A 55 -25.66 -1.65 12.10
CA SER A 55 -26.50 -2.77 11.70
C SER A 55 -27.83 -2.76 12.47
N PRO A 56 -28.89 -3.44 12.00
CA PRO A 56 -30.13 -3.58 12.75
C PRO A 56 -29.91 -4.13 14.17
N LYS A 57 -28.98 -5.08 14.33
CA LYS A 57 -28.59 -5.67 15.62
C LYS A 57 -27.92 -4.65 16.53
N VAL A 58 -26.90 -3.93 16.04
CA VAL A 58 -26.22 -2.88 16.81
C VAL A 58 -27.21 -1.80 17.24
N ARG A 59 -28.12 -1.40 16.34
CA ARG A 59 -29.19 -0.44 16.66
C ARG A 59 -30.11 -0.95 17.77
N GLN A 60 -30.51 -2.21 17.71
CA GLN A 60 -31.38 -2.82 18.72
C GLN A 60 -30.68 -2.87 20.09
N LEU A 61 -29.44 -3.33 20.12
CA LEU A 61 -28.65 -3.41 21.36
C LEU A 61 -28.38 -2.02 21.94
N ALA A 62 -28.02 -1.04 21.10
CA ALA A 62 -27.83 0.35 21.54
C ALA A 62 -29.10 0.97 22.15
N LYS A 63 -30.29 0.63 21.63
CA LYS A 63 -31.57 1.09 22.21
C LYS A 63 -31.84 0.52 23.60
N ASN A 64 -31.33 -0.68 23.88
CA ASN A 64 -31.52 -1.35 25.15
C ASN A 64 -30.61 -0.79 26.26
N ILE A 65 -29.63 0.06 25.91
CA ILE A 65 -28.81 0.77 26.89
C ILE A 65 -29.70 1.76 27.68
N PRO A 66 -29.79 1.61 29.02
CA PRO A 66 -30.55 2.53 29.86
C PRO A 66 -30.11 3.98 29.64
N ASN A 67 -31.06 4.93 29.68
CA ASN A 67 -30.76 6.34 29.41
C ASN A 67 -29.58 6.87 30.24
N GLY A 68 -29.56 6.58 31.56
CA GLY A 68 -28.48 6.98 32.46
C GLY A 68 -27.12 6.33 32.20
N SER A 69 -27.05 5.31 31.34
CA SER A 69 -25.81 4.59 31.00
C SER A 69 -25.27 4.94 29.61
N ARG A 70 -26.03 5.67 28.78
CA ARG A 70 -25.64 5.98 27.40
C ARG A 70 -24.38 6.84 27.29
N VAL A 71 -24.21 7.80 28.21
CA VAL A 71 -23.00 8.64 28.28
C VAL A 71 -21.76 7.78 28.55
N ALA A 72 -21.83 6.91 29.57
CA ALA A 72 -20.74 6.00 29.92
C ALA A 72 -20.41 5.03 28.77
N ALA A 73 -21.44 4.49 28.09
CA ALA A 73 -21.27 3.64 26.92
C ALA A 73 -20.52 4.33 25.78
N VAL A 74 -20.91 5.57 25.45
CA VAL A 74 -20.24 6.37 24.41
C VAL A 74 -18.79 6.66 24.78
N GLN A 75 -18.53 7.03 26.03
CA GLN A 75 -17.17 7.31 26.52
C GLN A 75 -16.29 6.04 26.49
N ALA A 76 -16.84 4.90 26.92
CA ALA A 76 -16.16 3.61 26.86
C ALA A 76 -15.79 3.24 25.41
N LEU A 77 -16.74 3.37 24.48
CA LEU A 77 -16.47 3.08 23.06
C LEU A 77 -15.44 4.05 22.48
N GLY A 78 -15.49 5.34 22.82
CA GLY A 78 -14.47 6.32 22.47
C GLY A 78 -13.08 5.91 22.99
N GLY A 79 -13.00 5.40 24.22
CA GLY A 79 -11.78 4.84 24.80
C GLY A 79 -11.22 3.66 24.01
N VAL A 80 -12.08 2.72 23.60
CA VAL A 80 -11.69 1.57 22.76
C VAL A 80 -11.12 2.05 21.41
N VAL A 81 -11.82 2.95 20.72
CA VAL A 81 -11.37 3.49 19.42
C VAL A 81 -10.04 4.22 19.58
N ARG A 82 -9.89 5.04 20.62
CA ARG A 82 -8.65 5.75 20.90
C ARG A 82 -7.49 4.79 21.16
N SER A 83 -7.72 3.73 21.94
CA SER A 83 -6.72 2.68 22.21
C SER A 83 -6.29 1.99 20.90
N CYS A 84 -7.27 1.62 20.06
CA CYS A 84 -7.04 1.03 18.75
C CYS A 84 -6.15 1.92 17.86
N VAL A 85 -6.53 3.18 17.64
CA VAL A 85 -5.80 4.10 16.75
C VAL A 85 -4.41 4.45 17.29
N SER A 86 -4.24 4.42 18.62
CA SER A 86 -2.95 4.71 19.26
C SER A 86 -1.96 3.54 19.19
N SER A 87 -2.45 2.33 18.87
CA SER A 87 -1.63 1.10 18.83
C SER A 87 -0.57 1.13 17.73
N THR A 88 0.54 0.41 17.96
CA THR A 88 1.61 0.24 16.97
C THR A 88 1.09 -0.45 15.71
N ALA A 89 0.22 -1.46 15.86
CA ALA A 89 -0.36 -2.18 14.73
C ALA A 89 -1.15 -1.25 13.79
N PHE A 90 -1.99 -0.36 14.36
CA PHE A 90 -2.77 0.59 13.57
C PHE A 90 -1.87 1.62 12.87
N LYS A 91 -0.86 2.14 13.57
CA LYS A 91 0.13 3.07 13.00
C LYS A 91 0.87 2.45 11.82
N ASN A 92 1.32 1.20 11.97
CA ASN A 92 1.99 0.48 10.90
C ASN A 92 1.05 0.26 9.70
N ARG A 93 -0.17 -0.22 9.94
CA ARG A 93 -1.19 -0.39 8.89
C ARG A 93 -1.46 0.91 8.12
N TYR A 94 -1.52 2.05 8.82
CA TYR A 94 -1.69 3.36 8.18
C TYR A 94 -0.49 3.75 7.31
N GLN A 95 0.74 3.49 7.78
CA GLN A 95 1.95 3.73 7.00
C GLN A 95 2.01 2.84 5.75
N ASP A 96 1.63 1.57 5.87
CA ASP A 96 1.59 0.64 4.74
C ASP A 96 0.53 1.06 3.71
N TRP A 97 -0.63 1.52 4.18
CA TRP A 97 -1.66 2.09 3.31
C TRP A 97 -1.18 3.35 2.61
N LEU A 98 -0.48 4.27 3.28
CA LEU A 98 0.11 5.44 2.65
C LEU A 98 1.14 5.03 1.58
N LYS A 99 2.05 4.10 1.89
CA LYS A 99 3.02 3.59 0.92
C LYS A 99 2.34 3.00 -0.31
N SER A 100 1.29 2.20 -0.10
CA SER A 100 0.48 1.61 -1.18
C SER A 100 -0.22 2.69 -2.02
N LYS A 101 -0.86 3.68 -1.38
CA LYS A 101 -1.56 4.79 -2.04
C LYS A 101 -0.64 5.58 -2.98
N TYR A 102 0.61 5.81 -2.59
CA TYR A 102 1.59 6.53 -3.39
C TYR A 102 2.50 5.62 -4.24
N GLY A 103 2.35 4.29 -4.13
CA GLY A 103 3.19 3.30 -4.80
C GLY A 103 4.68 3.45 -4.44
N ILE A 104 4.98 3.55 -3.15
CA ILE A 104 6.32 3.72 -2.58
C ILE A 104 6.82 2.39 -2.03
N SER A 105 8.06 2.04 -2.40
CA SER A 105 8.77 0.88 -1.86
C SER A 105 10.26 1.18 -1.71
N ASP A 106 10.92 0.44 -0.82
CA ASP A 106 12.36 0.62 -0.59
C ASP A 106 13.16 0.23 -1.83
N GLU A 107 12.70 -0.77 -2.59
CA GLU A 107 13.33 -1.18 -3.85
C GLU A 107 13.26 -0.07 -4.91
N GLN A 108 12.07 0.46 -5.17
CA GLN A 108 11.90 1.54 -6.15
C GLN A 108 12.65 2.82 -5.74
N THR A 109 12.78 3.08 -4.43
CA THR A 109 13.60 4.19 -3.94
C THR A 109 15.07 4.02 -4.31
N ARG A 110 15.61 2.82 -4.10
CA ARG A 110 17.01 2.50 -4.45
C ARG A 110 17.22 2.52 -5.95
N GLU A 111 16.29 1.95 -6.72
CA GLU A 111 16.35 1.92 -8.17
C GLU A 111 16.31 3.34 -8.77
N ALA A 112 15.34 4.17 -8.35
CA ALA A 112 15.24 5.56 -8.82
C ALA A 112 16.49 6.38 -8.49
N ALA A 113 17.09 6.17 -7.31
CA ALA A 113 18.34 6.84 -6.93
C ALA A 113 19.53 6.38 -7.78
N ARG A 114 19.62 5.08 -8.10
CA ARG A 114 20.66 4.53 -8.99
C ARG A 114 20.51 5.08 -10.41
N THR A 115 19.33 4.94 -11.01
CA THR A 115 19.02 5.38 -12.38
C THR A 115 19.32 6.86 -12.61
N LYS A 116 19.05 7.71 -11.62
CA LYS A 116 19.31 9.14 -11.72
C LYS A 116 20.80 9.47 -11.87
N ASN A 117 21.65 8.66 -11.23
CA ASN A 117 23.11 8.82 -11.28
C ASN A 117 23.76 8.03 -12.42
N THR A 118 23.01 7.16 -13.11
CA THR A 118 23.50 6.40 -14.26
C THR A 118 23.60 7.30 -15.50
N SER A 119 24.76 7.28 -16.14
CA SER A 119 25.02 7.89 -17.44
C SER A 119 25.00 6.84 -18.57
N VAL A 120 24.91 7.30 -19.82
CA VAL A 120 25.06 6.42 -20.99
C VAL A 120 26.46 5.80 -21.02
N ASP A 121 27.48 6.56 -20.62
CA ASP A 121 28.87 6.09 -20.54
C ASP A 121 29.04 4.96 -19.51
N ASP A 122 28.37 5.05 -18.35
CA ASP A 122 28.35 3.96 -17.36
C ASP A 122 27.75 2.68 -17.94
N LEU A 123 26.65 2.81 -18.70
CA LEU A 123 25.99 1.67 -19.35
C LEU A 123 26.87 1.07 -20.46
N GLN A 124 27.50 1.92 -21.27
CA GLN A 124 28.44 1.48 -22.31
C GLN A 124 29.64 0.76 -21.69
N THR A 125 30.21 1.32 -20.62
CA THR A 125 31.32 0.70 -19.88
C THR A 125 30.93 -0.65 -19.30
N ALA A 126 29.77 -0.74 -18.65
CA ALA A 126 29.26 -2.00 -18.10
C ALA A 126 29.06 -3.05 -19.20
N TYR A 127 28.52 -2.64 -20.35
CA TYR A 127 28.38 -3.53 -21.49
C TYR A 127 29.75 -3.98 -22.02
N HIS A 128 30.71 -3.06 -22.21
CA HIS A 128 32.06 -3.41 -22.65
C HIS A 128 32.76 -4.39 -21.70
N GLN A 129 32.56 -4.25 -20.39
CA GLN A 129 33.05 -5.21 -19.41
C GLN A 129 32.37 -6.58 -19.57
N GLN A 130 31.05 -6.61 -19.75
CA GLN A 130 30.31 -7.84 -20.02
C GLN A 130 30.77 -8.51 -21.32
N ALA A 131 30.97 -7.72 -22.37
CA ALA A 131 31.52 -8.14 -23.66
C ALA A 131 32.88 -8.84 -23.51
N ALA A 132 33.79 -8.21 -22.78
CA ALA A 132 35.12 -8.76 -22.50
C ALA A 132 35.05 -10.06 -21.68
N GLN A 133 34.13 -10.15 -20.70
CA GLN A 133 33.91 -11.38 -19.94
C GLN A 133 33.41 -12.52 -20.82
N VAL A 134 32.46 -12.25 -21.72
CA VAL A 134 31.96 -13.23 -22.68
C VAL A 134 33.09 -13.64 -23.62
N GLN A 135 33.82 -12.69 -24.22
CA GLN A 135 34.96 -12.97 -25.10
C GLN A 135 36.01 -13.86 -24.42
N ASN A 136 36.33 -13.58 -23.15
CA ASN A 136 37.24 -14.40 -22.36
C ASN A 136 36.69 -15.82 -22.15
N ALA A 137 35.40 -15.96 -21.81
CA ALA A 137 34.78 -17.27 -21.64
C ALA A 137 34.86 -18.11 -22.93
N TYR A 138 34.54 -17.52 -24.10
CA TYR A 138 34.67 -18.18 -25.40
C TYR A 138 36.13 -18.54 -25.74
N SER A 139 37.08 -17.68 -25.37
CA SER A 139 38.50 -17.92 -25.58
C SER A 139 39.05 -19.09 -24.74
N GLN A 140 38.41 -19.42 -23.60
CA GLN A 140 38.79 -20.57 -22.78
C GLN A 140 38.14 -21.88 -23.24
N MET A 141 37.12 -21.84 -24.10
CA MET A 141 36.44 -23.06 -24.55
C MET A 141 37.35 -23.94 -25.44
N PRO A 142 37.23 -25.27 -25.35
CA PRO A 142 37.88 -26.19 -26.29
C PRO A 142 37.31 -26.02 -27.72
N PRO A 143 38.14 -26.21 -28.77
CA PRO A 143 37.68 -26.12 -30.15
C PRO A 143 36.50 -27.06 -30.48
N ALA A 144 36.45 -28.26 -29.90
CA ALA A 144 35.34 -29.20 -30.10
C ALA A 144 33.99 -28.63 -29.60
N THR A 145 33.99 -27.94 -28.46
CA THR A 145 32.79 -27.30 -27.91
C THR A 145 32.32 -26.16 -28.82
N LEU A 146 33.25 -25.32 -29.27
CA LEU A 146 32.94 -24.23 -30.21
C LEU A 146 32.41 -24.77 -31.56
N ALA A 147 32.92 -25.91 -32.02
CA ALA A 147 32.45 -26.58 -33.24
C ALA A 147 31.01 -27.10 -33.11
N MET A 148 30.60 -27.56 -31.92
CA MET A 148 29.20 -27.91 -31.66
C MET A 148 28.31 -26.67 -31.62
N MET A 149 28.78 -25.58 -31.01
CA MET A 149 28.03 -24.32 -30.96
C MET A 149 27.78 -23.75 -32.36
N ILE A 150 28.82 -23.67 -33.20
CA ILE A 150 28.66 -23.17 -34.57
C ILE A 150 27.76 -24.08 -35.42
N GLN A 151 27.80 -25.40 -35.21
CA GLN A 151 26.89 -26.34 -35.88
C GLN A 151 25.42 -26.07 -35.53
N SER A 152 25.14 -25.79 -34.25
CA SER A 152 23.79 -25.42 -33.79
C SER A 152 23.35 -24.07 -34.36
N GLN A 153 24.23 -23.05 -34.35
CA GLN A 153 23.94 -21.75 -34.95
C GLN A 153 23.65 -21.85 -36.45
N ILE A 154 24.40 -22.66 -37.19
CA ILE A 154 24.17 -22.91 -38.62
C ILE A 154 22.76 -23.48 -38.86
N GLN A 155 22.31 -24.45 -38.04
CA GLN A 155 20.98 -25.04 -38.18
C GLN A 155 19.88 -24.02 -37.92
N MET A 156 19.98 -23.24 -36.84
CA MET A 156 19.02 -22.17 -36.54
C MET A 156 18.98 -21.12 -37.65
N LEU A 157 20.14 -20.70 -38.15
CA LEU A 157 20.23 -19.67 -39.18
C LEU A 157 19.73 -20.18 -40.55
N GLN A 158 19.92 -21.47 -40.86
CA GLN A 158 19.32 -22.09 -42.06
C GLN A 158 17.79 -22.05 -42.04
N GLN A 159 17.19 -22.33 -40.88
CA GLN A 159 15.74 -22.20 -40.70
C GLN A 159 15.30 -20.75 -40.90
N ALA A 160 15.97 -19.81 -40.22
CA ALA A 160 15.65 -18.39 -40.29
C ALA A 160 15.86 -17.77 -41.69
N VAL A 161 16.77 -18.30 -42.52
CA VAL A 161 16.95 -17.89 -43.93
C VAL A 161 15.80 -18.41 -44.79
N SER A 162 15.25 -19.59 -44.48
CA SER A 162 14.15 -20.19 -45.24
C SER A 162 12.85 -19.40 -45.06
N GLU A 163 12.68 -18.77 -43.90
CA GLU A 163 11.52 -17.95 -43.53
C GLU A 163 11.69 -16.45 -43.87
N ALA A 164 12.91 -15.99 -44.14
CA ALA A 164 13.20 -14.58 -44.43
C ALA A 164 12.99 -14.22 -45.91
N GLU A 165 12.65 -12.96 -46.17
CA GLU A 165 12.51 -12.38 -47.50
C GLU A 165 13.36 -11.10 -47.65
N GLY A 166 13.55 -10.65 -48.89
CA GLY A 166 14.24 -9.38 -49.20
C GLY A 166 15.66 -9.25 -48.64
N ASP A 167 15.96 -8.05 -48.10
CA ASP A 167 17.29 -7.70 -47.60
C ASP A 167 17.69 -8.52 -46.36
N GLU A 168 16.72 -8.93 -45.54
CA GLU A 168 16.95 -9.77 -44.36
C GLU A 168 17.47 -11.15 -44.78
N LYS A 169 16.86 -11.76 -45.79
CA LYS A 169 17.32 -13.04 -46.36
C LYS A 169 18.75 -12.93 -46.87
N THR A 170 19.07 -11.83 -47.54
CA THR A 170 20.42 -11.57 -48.09
C THR A 170 21.46 -11.45 -46.97
N ALA A 171 21.14 -10.71 -45.90
CA ALA A 171 22.03 -10.56 -44.75
C ALA A 171 22.28 -11.89 -44.03
N LYS A 172 21.21 -12.63 -43.70
CA LYS A 172 21.32 -13.95 -43.03
C LYS A 172 22.05 -14.98 -43.90
N THR A 173 21.90 -14.93 -45.23
CA THR A 173 22.63 -15.82 -46.16
C THR A 173 24.13 -15.54 -46.13
N LYS A 174 24.55 -14.28 -46.04
CA LYS A 174 25.97 -13.91 -45.91
C LYS A 174 26.55 -14.43 -44.59
N GLU A 175 25.82 -14.25 -43.50
CA GLU A 175 26.22 -14.76 -42.18
C GLU A 175 26.32 -16.29 -42.16
N LEU A 176 25.33 -16.99 -42.74
CA LEU A 176 25.33 -18.45 -42.85
C LEU A 176 26.55 -18.97 -43.64
N THR A 177 26.90 -18.27 -44.72
CA THR A 177 28.08 -18.60 -45.52
C THR A 177 29.35 -18.52 -44.69
N GLU A 178 29.50 -17.45 -43.89
CA GLU A 178 30.67 -17.27 -43.05
C GLU A 178 30.74 -18.32 -41.92
N LEU A 179 29.63 -18.64 -41.27
CA LEU A 179 29.60 -19.69 -40.25
C LEU A 179 29.95 -21.07 -40.84
N LYS A 180 29.47 -21.41 -42.03
CA LYS A 180 29.84 -22.65 -42.73
C LYS A 180 31.33 -22.69 -43.08
N ARG A 181 31.91 -21.56 -43.48
CA ARG A 181 33.36 -21.44 -43.74
C ARG A 181 34.17 -21.71 -42.47
N LEU A 182 33.79 -21.10 -41.36
CA LEU A 182 34.42 -21.32 -40.05
C LEU A 182 34.27 -22.77 -39.60
N GLN A 183 33.10 -23.38 -39.78
CA GLN A 183 32.87 -24.78 -39.46
C GLN A 183 33.79 -25.74 -40.24
N ALA A 184 34.08 -25.45 -41.51
CA ALA A 184 35.01 -26.29 -42.28
C ALA A 184 36.44 -26.28 -41.69
N LEU A 185 36.86 -25.15 -41.10
CA LEU A 185 38.15 -25.05 -40.41
C LEU A 185 38.19 -25.88 -39.13
N SER A 186 37.04 -26.12 -38.47
CA SER A 186 37.02 -26.88 -37.21
C SER A 186 37.51 -28.32 -37.37
N LYS A 187 37.40 -28.88 -38.58
CA LYS A 187 37.82 -30.25 -38.91
C LYS A 187 39.28 -30.37 -39.33
N THR A 188 39.84 -29.30 -39.92
CA THR A 188 41.16 -29.33 -40.57
C THR A 188 42.22 -28.54 -39.80
N LYS A 189 41.81 -27.50 -39.08
CA LYS A 189 42.68 -26.56 -38.37
C LYS A 189 42.00 -26.00 -37.10
N PRO A 190 41.89 -26.79 -36.02
CA PRO A 190 41.10 -26.45 -34.83
C PRO A 190 41.56 -25.18 -34.10
N ASP A 191 42.87 -24.89 -34.07
CA ASP A 191 43.40 -23.67 -33.45
C ASP A 191 43.09 -22.42 -34.29
N GLU A 192 43.20 -22.53 -35.61
CA GLU A 192 42.84 -21.45 -36.53
C GLU A 192 41.32 -21.20 -36.49
N PHE A 193 40.52 -22.26 -36.42
CA PHE A 193 39.07 -22.18 -36.21
C PHE A 193 38.74 -21.42 -34.93
N LYS A 194 39.32 -21.82 -33.79
CA LYS A 194 39.07 -21.15 -32.51
C LYS A 194 39.37 -19.66 -32.58
N LYS A 195 40.53 -19.30 -33.14
CA LYS A 195 40.93 -17.89 -33.30
C LYS A 195 39.94 -17.11 -34.18
N GLN A 196 39.59 -17.64 -35.35
CA GLN A 196 38.67 -16.96 -36.26
C GLN A 196 37.24 -16.89 -35.74
N TYR A 197 36.76 -17.93 -35.04
CA TYR A 197 35.44 -17.96 -34.45
C TYR A 197 35.29 -16.92 -33.34
N VAL A 198 36.26 -16.83 -32.41
CA VAL A 198 36.27 -15.82 -31.34
C VAL A 198 36.32 -14.42 -31.93
N ALA A 199 37.16 -14.17 -32.94
CA ALA A 199 37.23 -12.87 -33.61
C ALA A 199 35.92 -12.51 -34.35
N ASN A 200 35.27 -13.49 -34.98
CA ASN A 200 33.97 -13.27 -35.63
C ASN A 200 32.87 -12.94 -34.60
N PHE A 201 32.86 -13.66 -33.48
CA PHE A 201 31.93 -13.40 -32.38
C PHE A 201 32.14 -12.00 -31.76
N ASP A 202 33.39 -11.62 -31.51
CA ASP A 202 33.75 -10.29 -30.99
C ASP A 202 33.25 -9.16 -31.92
N LYS A 203 33.49 -9.32 -33.23
CA LYS A 203 32.97 -8.40 -34.24
C LYS A 203 31.44 -8.31 -34.23
N MET A 204 30.75 -9.44 -34.13
CA MET A 204 29.28 -9.49 -34.06
C MET A 204 28.77 -8.72 -32.83
N LEU A 205 29.39 -8.95 -31.67
CA LEU A 205 29.02 -8.31 -30.42
C LEU A 205 29.23 -6.78 -30.49
N HIS A 206 30.34 -6.31 -31.07
CA HIS A 206 30.57 -4.88 -31.28
C HIS A 206 29.61 -4.25 -32.30
N GLN A 207 29.21 -4.99 -33.34
CA GLN A 207 28.22 -4.50 -34.30
C GLN A 207 26.82 -4.40 -33.67
N GLU A 208 26.45 -5.36 -32.83
CA GLU A 208 25.18 -5.34 -32.11
C GLU A 208 25.12 -4.18 -31.11
N MET A 209 26.24 -3.93 -30.41
CA MET A 209 26.45 -2.74 -29.57
C MET A 209 26.21 -1.43 -30.31
N ALA A 210 26.91 -1.24 -31.43
CA ALA A 210 26.80 -0.01 -32.21
C ALA A 210 25.38 0.22 -32.73
N LYS A 211 24.68 -0.85 -33.11
CA LYS A 211 23.27 -0.78 -33.55
C LYS A 211 22.29 -0.44 -32.43
N ASN A 212 22.61 -0.81 -31.20
CA ASN A 212 21.73 -0.62 -30.04
C ASN A 212 22.09 0.61 -29.20
N ALA A 213 23.12 1.38 -29.58
CA ALA A 213 23.56 2.57 -28.84
C ALA A 213 22.42 3.59 -28.64
N ASP A 214 21.69 3.94 -29.70
CA ASP A 214 20.55 4.86 -29.63
C ASP A 214 19.43 4.31 -28.74
N ARG A 215 19.22 2.98 -28.77
CA ARG A 215 18.22 2.32 -27.90
C ARG A 215 18.61 2.39 -26.43
N LEU A 216 19.90 2.26 -26.10
CA LEU A 216 20.39 2.41 -24.72
C LEU A 216 20.12 3.81 -24.19
N GLU A 217 20.33 4.83 -25.01
CA GLU A 217 20.04 6.22 -24.63
C GLU A 217 18.53 6.44 -24.42
N ASP A 218 17.70 6.00 -25.36
CA ASP A 218 16.24 6.07 -25.25
C ASP A 218 15.70 5.34 -24.00
N ASP A 219 16.23 4.14 -23.72
CA ASP A 219 15.79 3.34 -22.58
C ASP A 219 16.26 3.94 -21.25
N LEU A 220 17.46 4.52 -21.21
CA LEU A 220 17.92 5.30 -20.06
C LEU A 220 17.05 6.54 -19.86
N ALA A 221 16.70 7.26 -20.92
CA ALA A 221 15.82 8.43 -20.84
C ALA A 221 14.43 8.07 -20.28
N LYS A 222 13.82 6.98 -20.77
CA LYS A 222 12.56 6.45 -20.22
C LYS A 222 12.72 6.05 -18.75
N SER A 223 13.83 5.41 -18.40
CA SER A 223 14.12 5.01 -17.02
C SER A 223 14.26 6.23 -16.10
N LYS A 224 14.95 7.28 -16.56
CA LYS A 224 15.07 8.56 -15.84
C LYS A 224 13.72 9.25 -15.66
N HIS A 225 12.87 9.28 -16.69
CA HIS A 225 11.51 9.81 -16.56
C HIS A 225 10.70 9.05 -15.49
N LYS A 226 10.76 7.72 -15.48
CA LYS A 226 10.12 6.90 -14.43
C LYS A 226 10.69 7.21 -13.04
N ALA A 227 12.00 7.40 -12.93
CA ALA A 227 12.65 7.80 -11.68
C ALA A 227 12.20 9.19 -11.21
N ASP A 228 12.01 10.14 -12.11
CA ASP A 228 11.50 11.47 -11.79
C ASP A 228 10.04 11.44 -11.32
N ASP A 229 9.19 10.68 -12.01
CA ASP A 229 7.80 10.48 -11.57
C ASP A 229 7.72 9.76 -10.21
N TYR A 230 8.61 8.80 -9.97
CA TYR A 230 8.77 8.20 -8.65
C TYR A 230 9.16 9.24 -7.59
N GLN A 231 10.10 10.13 -7.89
CA GLN A 231 10.52 11.19 -6.97
C GLN A 231 9.40 12.17 -6.64
N LYS A 232 8.53 12.52 -7.61
CA LYS A 232 7.33 13.31 -7.37
C LYS A 232 6.40 12.61 -6.38
N ARG A 233 6.06 11.33 -6.63
CA ARG A 233 5.22 10.54 -5.71
C ARG A 233 5.86 10.37 -4.32
N LEU A 234 7.18 10.24 -4.25
CA LEU A 234 7.91 10.17 -2.99
C LEU A 234 7.83 11.50 -2.21
N ALA A 235 7.90 12.63 -2.91
CA ALA A 235 7.69 13.95 -2.31
C ALA A 235 6.25 14.09 -1.79
N ASP A 236 5.25 13.68 -2.58
CA ASP A 236 3.85 13.68 -2.16
C ASP A 236 3.61 12.77 -0.94
N TYR A 237 4.23 11.59 -0.91
CA TYR A 237 4.21 10.68 0.24
C TYR A 237 4.82 11.32 1.49
N LYS A 238 5.97 11.99 1.36
CA LYS A 238 6.63 12.68 2.49
C LYS A 238 5.84 13.90 2.97
N ALA A 239 5.13 14.57 2.06
CA ALA A 239 4.24 15.68 2.37
C ALA A 239 2.87 15.21 2.90
N ALA A 240 2.53 13.92 2.77
CA ALA A 240 1.26 13.39 3.22
C ALA A 240 1.10 13.57 4.74
N SER A 241 -0.12 13.95 5.14
CA SER A 241 -0.44 14.17 6.54
C SER A 241 -0.18 12.91 7.38
N ASN A 242 0.59 13.08 8.45
CA ASN A 242 0.75 12.01 9.43
C ASN A 242 -0.58 11.66 10.10
N LEU A 243 -0.64 10.48 10.72
CA LEU A 243 -1.88 9.95 11.32
C LEU A 243 -2.53 10.95 12.30
N ASN A 244 -1.75 11.62 13.14
CA ASN A 244 -2.29 12.57 14.12
C ASN A 244 -2.94 13.79 13.45
N THR A 245 -2.39 14.25 12.33
CA THR A 245 -2.93 15.37 11.56
C THR A 245 -4.28 15.00 10.95
N VAL A 246 -4.36 13.82 10.31
CA VAL A 246 -5.61 13.31 9.74
C VAL A 246 -6.65 13.04 10.83
N LEU A 247 -6.24 12.43 11.94
CA LEU A 247 -7.12 12.16 13.07
C LEU A 247 -7.70 13.45 13.66
N LYS A 248 -6.87 14.48 13.84
CA LYS A 248 -7.32 15.80 14.29
C LYS A 248 -8.37 16.39 13.35
N GLN A 249 -8.13 16.31 12.04
CA GLN A 249 -9.09 16.77 11.03
C GLN A 249 -10.42 16.03 11.18
N ARG A 250 -10.41 14.70 11.24
CA ARG A 250 -11.64 13.88 11.37
C ARG A 250 -12.41 14.15 12.66
N LEU A 251 -11.70 14.35 13.77
CA LEU A 251 -12.33 14.73 15.04
C LEU A 251 -12.97 16.11 14.95
N ASN A 252 -12.32 17.08 14.31
CA ASN A 252 -12.90 18.42 14.11
C ASN A 252 -14.13 18.39 13.19
N GLU A 253 -14.11 17.58 12.11
CA GLU A 253 -15.28 17.36 11.26
C GLU A 253 -16.46 16.78 12.06
N PHE A 254 -16.18 15.82 12.96
CA PHE A 254 -17.19 15.27 13.87
C PHE A 254 -17.71 16.31 14.88
N ILE A 255 -16.82 17.13 15.47
CA ILE A 255 -17.20 18.22 16.40
C ILE A 255 -18.08 19.25 15.70
N ALA A 256 -17.79 19.61 14.45
CA ALA A 256 -18.60 20.52 13.65
C ALA A 256 -19.96 19.90 13.31
N LEU A 257 -19.98 18.63 12.87
CA LEU A 257 -21.22 17.91 12.57
C LEU A 257 -22.14 17.83 13.78
N THR A 258 -21.61 17.41 14.94
CA THR A 258 -22.38 17.32 16.19
C THR A 258 -22.86 18.68 16.68
N GLY A 259 -22.10 19.74 16.46
CA GLY A 259 -22.52 21.12 16.77
C GLY A 259 -23.64 21.65 15.88
N SER A 260 -23.86 21.06 14.71
CA SER A 260 -24.94 21.44 13.79
C SER A 260 -26.28 20.73 14.04
N VAL A 261 -26.33 19.78 14.98
CA VAL A 261 -27.54 19.01 15.27
C VAL A 261 -28.47 19.79 16.19
N ASP A 262 -29.66 20.08 15.69
CA ASP A 262 -30.77 20.62 16.47
C ASP A 262 -31.54 19.46 17.12
N PHE A 263 -31.37 19.28 18.43
CA PHE A 263 -32.04 18.23 19.19
C PHE A 263 -33.48 18.58 19.58
N ASP A 264 -33.88 19.84 19.41
CA ASP A 264 -35.26 20.30 19.65
C ASP A 264 -36.09 20.24 18.36
N ALA A 265 -35.50 19.73 17.27
CA ALA A 265 -36.16 19.53 15.99
C ALA A 265 -37.41 18.66 16.11
N GLN A 266 -38.55 19.23 15.69
CA GLN A 266 -39.84 18.55 15.77
C GLN A 266 -40.01 17.51 14.66
N LEU A 267 -40.64 16.39 15.01
CA LEU A 267 -41.07 15.35 14.08
C LEU A 267 -42.59 15.33 13.96
N MET A 268 -43.08 15.12 12.74
CA MET A 268 -44.48 14.87 12.46
C MET A 268 -44.66 13.49 11.81
N LYS A 269 -45.80 12.86 12.07
CA LYS A 269 -46.15 11.58 11.45
C LYS A 269 -46.68 11.82 10.03
N ARG A 270 -46.08 11.16 9.05
CA ARG A 270 -46.55 11.14 7.65
C ARG A 270 -46.68 9.68 7.21
N GLY A 271 -47.91 9.16 7.29
CA GLY A 271 -48.19 7.73 7.09
C GLY A 271 -47.51 6.87 8.17
N SER A 272 -46.67 5.92 7.76
CA SER A 272 -45.91 5.03 8.65
C SER A 272 -44.55 5.58 9.08
N LYS A 273 -44.15 6.77 8.60
CA LYS A 273 -42.83 7.36 8.85
C LYS A 273 -42.95 8.63 9.69
N MET A 274 -41.93 8.88 10.52
CA MET A 274 -41.72 10.19 11.15
C MET A 274 -40.83 11.03 10.24
N GLU A 275 -41.29 12.23 9.90
CA GLU A 275 -40.55 13.22 9.11
C GLU A 275 -40.27 14.46 9.95
N PHE A 276 -39.17 15.16 9.68
CA PHE A 276 -38.92 16.45 10.32
C PHE A 276 -39.94 17.49 9.85
N VAL A 277 -40.45 18.29 10.78
CA VAL A 277 -41.34 19.41 10.46
C VAL A 277 -40.59 20.42 9.59
N ASN A 278 -39.38 20.80 9.98
CA ASN A 278 -38.50 21.67 9.18
C ASN A 278 -38.02 20.95 7.90
N PRO A 279 -38.35 21.47 6.69
CA PRO A 279 -37.89 20.89 5.42
C PRO A 279 -36.37 20.77 5.29
N GLU A 280 -35.59 21.70 5.85
CA GLU A 280 -34.13 21.67 5.78
C GLU A 280 -33.55 20.44 6.50
N TYR A 281 -34.17 20.01 7.59
CA TYR A 281 -33.72 18.82 8.34
C TYR A 281 -34.00 17.52 7.57
N ARG A 282 -34.92 17.54 6.61
CA ARG A 282 -35.18 16.40 5.71
C ARG A 282 -34.04 16.18 4.73
N THR A 283 -33.31 17.22 4.34
CA THR A 283 -32.18 17.13 3.39
C THR A 283 -30.83 16.92 4.08
N LYS A 284 -30.75 17.05 5.41
CA LYS A 284 -29.52 16.76 6.18
C LYS A 284 -29.01 15.34 5.94
N SER A 285 -27.71 15.16 6.12
CA SER A 285 -27.02 13.88 5.90
C SER A 285 -27.54 12.77 6.81
N SER A 286 -27.32 11.52 6.40
CA SER A 286 -27.66 10.35 7.21
C SER A 286 -27.01 10.37 8.59
N ASN A 287 -25.76 10.85 8.69
CA ASN A 287 -25.04 10.99 9.96
C ASN A 287 -25.66 12.04 10.87
N TRP A 288 -26.05 13.19 10.34
CA TRP A 288 -26.77 14.21 11.11
C TRP A 288 -28.06 13.64 11.72
N LYS A 289 -28.85 12.93 10.89
CA LYS A 289 -30.10 12.28 11.34
C LYS A 289 -29.84 11.12 12.31
N LEU A 290 -28.72 10.43 12.20
CA LEU A 290 -28.31 9.40 13.15
C LEU A 290 -28.00 10.00 14.51
N LEU A 291 -27.19 11.08 14.55
CA LEU A 291 -26.88 11.82 15.77
C LEU A 291 -28.15 12.33 16.45
N PHE A 292 -29.07 12.96 15.69
CA PHE A 292 -30.37 13.37 16.21
C PHE A 292 -31.13 12.22 16.89
N ARG A 293 -31.18 11.03 16.26
CA ARG A 293 -31.86 9.85 16.82
C ARG A 293 -31.16 9.25 18.03
N MET A 294 -29.85 9.46 18.20
CA MET A 294 -29.13 9.01 19.39
C MET A 294 -29.45 9.88 20.61
N GLY A 295 -29.81 11.14 20.38
CA GLY A 295 -30.23 12.07 21.42
C GLY A 295 -29.09 12.96 21.94
N LYS A 296 -29.47 14.04 22.63
CA LYS A 296 -28.60 15.15 23.01
C LYS A 296 -27.44 14.71 23.93
N GLU A 297 -27.75 14.07 25.06
CA GLU A 297 -26.75 13.69 26.06
C GLU A 297 -25.61 12.81 25.53
N PRO A 298 -25.86 11.66 24.87
CA PRO A 298 -24.78 10.83 24.34
C PRO A 298 -23.98 11.53 23.23
N VAL A 299 -24.62 12.35 22.39
CA VAL A 299 -23.90 13.09 21.34
C VAL A 299 -23.00 14.17 21.93
N LEU A 300 -23.47 14.92 22.93
CA LEU A 300 -22.64 15.91 23.62
C LEU A 300 -21.47 15.25 24.35
N ALA A 301 -21.68 14.08 24.97
CA ALA A 301 -20.59 13.31 25.56
C ALA A 301 -19.53 12.88 24.52
N ALA A 302 -19.96 12.40 23.35
CA ALA A 302 -19.06 12.08 22.25
C ALA A 302 -18.28 13.31 21.76
N ARG A 303 -18.97 14.45 21.63
CA ARG A 303 -18.36 15.72 21.22
C ARG A 303 -17.29 16.17 22.21
N SER A 304 -17.60 16.16 23.51
CA SER A 304 -16.63 16.51 24.56
C SER A 304 -15.43 15.57 24.56
N PHE A 305 -15.65 14.26 24.36
CA PHE A 305 -14.56 13.30 24.22
C PHE A 305 -13.66 13.65 23.02
N ALA A 306 -14.25 13.95 21.87
CA ALA A 306 -13.51 14.33 20.67
C ALA A 306 -12.72 15.64 20.86
N GLN A 307 -13.31 16.65 21.51
CA GLN A 307 -12.64 17.91 21.84
C GLN A 307 -11.41 17.68 22.74
N ASN A 308 -11.58 16.87 23.79
CA ASN A 308 -10.48 16.52 24.68
C ASN A 308 -9.37 15.78 23.91
N TRP A 309 -9.72 14.87 23.02
CA TRP A 309 -8.74 14.14 22.23
C TRP A 309 -7.99 15.05 21.25
N VAL A 310 -8.67 16.01 20.61
CA VAL A 310 -8.01 17.04 19.78
C VAL A 310 -6.99 17.83 20.60
N ASN A 311 -7.36 18.29 21.79
CA ASN A 311 -6.46 19.04 22.67
C ASN A 311 -5.21 18.22 23.03
N GLU A 312 -5.38 16.94 23.37
CA GLU A 312 -4.25 16.06 23.66
C GLU A 312 -3.31 15.88 22.45
N LEU A 313 -3.85 15.75 21.24
CA LEU A 313 -3.05 15.65 20.01
C LEU A 313 -2.26 16.94 19.73
N GLU A 314 -2.75 18.10 20.16
CA GLU A 314 -2.05 19.38 20.05
C GLU A 314 -0.93 19.54 21.09
N THR A 315 -1.15 19.03 22.30
CA THR A 315 -0.15 19.09 23.39
C THR A 315 1.01 18.11 23.23
N LYS A 316 0.82 17.02 22.47
CA LYS A 316 1.84 15.98 22.20
C LYS A 316 2.72 16.28 20.99
N LYS A 317 2.95 17.56 20.67
CA LYS A 317 3.84 17.98 19.57
C LYS A 317 5.29 17.56 19.79
#